data_AF-A0A6P3ZMW6-F1
#
_entry.id   AF-A0A6P3ZMW6-F1
#
_cell.length_a   1.000
_cell.length_b   1.000
_cell.length_c   1.000
_cell.angle_alpha   90.00
_cell.angle_beta   90.00
_cell.angle_gamma   90.00
#
_symmetry.space_group_name_H-M   'P 1'
#
loop_
_entity.id
_entity.type
_entity.pdbx_description
1 polymer ?
#
loop_
_entity_poly.entity_id
_entity_poly.type
_entity_poly.pdbx_seq_one_letter_code
_entity_poly.pdbx_strand_id
1 'polypeptide(L)'
;MIKEYENRPCAICNKQYSSYALFDVNSNTPNYTPYQASRGFVLLEQDTGYVPRMWQVSRYHDMGAGNSEYIVSMKNLAANQHFDLICKVLHVQEASRNRWMFFVWDGNDAPPLSLDTKYKDSEIPLGIEPVPLARHIICQFPCVGTVLRVTVDQGLKDIGLHFKGIGKWVKFRNIRCEEHSGLWHGLFLPSSRIRFLSENDDSVLQCKRTIDERETMEEGFLPTWSTPLPNLTVVDYPSLPTSTLMDFLTNSEEVAIAGRCIVRVVAICPSVREICQLVGSTEQKIRLTLEDPTARIHAHLCGRELTRFSTCCLSLDVLASKMNELLGVPANCEEEDNAARKPPWIECCLKMTSSQEFFFCGTRLVVQ
;
A
#
# COMPACT_ATOMS: atom_id res chain seq x y z
N MET A 1 2.30 12.21 36.43
CA MET A 1 3.60 12.25 37.13
C MET A 1 4.65 12.69 36.13
N ILE A 2 5.54 13.61 36.49
CA ILE A 2 6.65 14.01 35.61
C ILE A 2 7.91 13.36 36.18
N LYS A 3 8.67 12.67 35.33
CA LYS A 3 9.99 12.12 35.68
C LYS A 3 11.00 12.56 34.64
N GLU A 4 12.27 12.53 35.00
CA GLU A 4 13.35 12.75 34.07
C GLU A 4 13.71 11.42 33.39
N TYR A 5 13.83 11.43 32.06
CA TYR A 5 14.31 10.32 31.26
C TYR A 5 15.24 10.89 30.20
N GLU A 6 16.48 10.39 30.13
CA GLU A 6 17.52 10.90 29.21
C GLU A 6 17.69 12.43 29.27
N ASN A 7 17.73 12.99 30.49
CA ASN A 7 17.83 14.43 30.76
C ASN A 7 16.70 15.28 30.17
N ARG A 8 15.53 14.68 29.91
CA ARG A 8 14.33 15.39 29.45
C ARG A 8 13.17 15.17 30.42
N PRO A 9 12.37 16.22 30.71
CA PRO A 9 11.15 16.06 31.48
C PRO A 9 10.15 15.24 30.67
N CYS A 10 9.75 14.10 31.22
CA CYS A 10 8.83 13.15 30.61
C CYS A 10 7.56 13.02 31.47
N ALA A 11 6.41 13.34 30.87
CA ALA A 11 5.12 13.11 31.49
C ALA A 11 4.73 11.63 31.36
N ILE A 12 4.65 10.93 32.50
CA ILE A 12 4.27 9.52 32.55
C ILE A 12 2.76 9.39 32.73
N CYS A 13 2.15 8.64 31.81
CA CYS A 13 0.74 8.27 31.84
C CYS A 13 0.58 6.86 32.42
N ASN A 14 -0.01 6.75 33.62
CA ASN A 14 -0.39 5.47 34.20
C ASN A 14 -1.86 5.17 33.86
N LYS A 15 -2.11 4.13 33.07
CA LYS A 15 -3.47 3.79 32.58
C LYS A 15 -4.52 3.60 33.67
N GLN A 16 -4.12 3.27 34.91
CA GLN A 16 -5.07 3.11 36.04
C GLN A 16 -5.59 4.44 36.59
N TYR A 17 -4.78 5.50 36.52
CA TYR A 17 -5.08 6.79 37.20
C TYR A 17 -4.97 8.01 36.28
N SER A 18 -4.57 7.82 35.03
CA SER A 18 -4.35 8.89 34.05
C SER A 18 -5.37 8.82 32.93
N SER A 19 -5.83 9.99 32.52
CA SER A 19 -6.74 10.19 31.39
C SER A 19 -6.10 11.10 30.35
N TYR A 20 -6.62 11.06 29.12
CA TYR A 20 -6.23 11.99 28.06
C TYR A 20 -7.45 12.41 27.25
N ALA A 21 -7.33 13.56 26.58
CA ALA A 21 -8.27 14.03 25.58
C ALA A 21 -7.50 14.79 24.49
N LEU A 22 -7.88 14.55 23.24
CA LEU A 22 -7.35 15.20 22.05
C LEU A 22 -8.45 16.07 21.45
N PHE A 23 -8.11 17.35 21.26
CA PHE A 23 -9.00 18.36 20.74
C PHE A 23 -8.49 18.84 19.39
N ASP A 24 -9.41 19.14 18.48
CA ASP A 24 -9.07 19.70 17.18
C ASP A 24 -9.09 21.23 17.31
N VAL A 25 -7.93 21.87 17.12
CA VAL A 25 -7.72 23.32 17.18
C VAL A 25 -8.57 24.08 16.15
N ASN A 26 -8.96 23.39 15.09
CA ASN A 26 -9.77 23.92 14.00
C ASN A 26 -11.25 23.53 14.12
N SER A 27 -11.66 22.84 15.19
CA SER A 27 -13.06 22.49 15.41
C SER A 27 -13.87 23.71 15.86
N ASN A 28 -14.97 23.97 15.14
CA ASN A 28 -16.00 24.93 15.56
C ASN A 28 -17.11 24.24 16.39
N THR A 29 -16.82 23.08 16.98
CA THR A 29 -17.84 22.33 17.71
C THR A 29 -18.22 23.06 19.00
N PRO A 30 -19.52 23.31 19.25
CA PRO A 30 -19.95 23.82 20.54
C PRO A 30 -19.51 22.84 21.64
N ASN A 31 -19.12 23.37 22.80
CA ASN A 31 -18.72 22.63 24.00
C ASN A 31 -17.33 21.95 24.00
N TYR A 32 -16.44 22.31 23.07
CA TYR A 32 -15.04 21.82 23.07
C TYR A 32 -14.94 20.29 23.17
N THR A 33 -15.75 19.55 22.42
CA THR A 33 -15.80 18.08 22.54
C THR A 33 -14.51 17.48 21.95
N PRO A 34 -13.76 16.65 22.70
CA PRO A 34 -12.57 15.99 22.16
C PRO A 34 -12.95 14.96 21.09
N TYR A 35 -12.16 14.86 20.02
CA TYR A 35 -12.37 13.84 18.99
C TYR A 35 -11.81 12.47 19.40
N GLN A 36 -10.92 12.43 20.40
CA GLN A 36 -10.43 11.21 21.01
C GLN A 36 -10.17 11.43 22.50
N ALA A 37 -10.73 10.60 23.37
CA ALA A 37 -10.47 10.69 24.81
C ALA A 37 -10.45 9.31 25.46
N SER A 38 -9.79 9.20 26.61
CA SER A 38 -9.91 8.04 27.48
C SER A 38 -11.30 7.98 28.14
N ARG A 39 -11.80 6.77 28.43
CA ARG A 39 -13.13 6.57 29.05
C ARG A 39 -13.36 7.36 30.35
N GLY A 40 -12.32 7.60 31.15
CA GLY A 40 -12.42 8.35 32.40
C GLY A 40 -12.25 9.87 32.26
N PHE A 41 -12.11 10.40 31.05
CA PHE A 41 -11.94 11.83 30.86
C PHE A 41 -13.28 12.56 30.98
N VAL A 42 -13.30 13.62 31.77
CA VAL A 42 -14.43 14.55 31.91
C VAL A 42 -13.89 15.96 31.84
N LEU A 43 -14.44 16.79 30.94
CA LEU A 43 -14.13 18.22 30.89
C LEU A 43 -15.10 18.95 31.84
N LEU A 44 -14.58 19.53 32.92
CA LEU A 44 -15.40 20.28 33.86
C LEU A 44 -15.67 21.69 33.33
N GLU A 45 -16.79 22.30 33.74
CA GLU A 45 -17.18 23.64 33.30
C GLU A 45 -16.09 24.69 33.58
N GLN A 46 -15.45 24.61 34.75
CA GLN A 46 -14.32 25.47 35.12
C GLN A 46 -13.10 25.34 34.19
N ASP A 47 -12.95 24.19 33.52
CA ASP A 47 -11.80 23.92 32.64
C ASP A 47 -12.04 24.37 31.19
N THR A 48 -13.30 24.63 30.82
CA THR A 48 -13.70 24.97 29.45
C THR A 48 -13.00 26.20 28.89
N GLY A 49 -12.62 27.16 29.76
CA GLY A 49 -11.89 28.37 29.36
C GLY A 49 -10.42 28.12 29.00
N TYR A 50 -9.81 26.99 29.40
CA TYR A 50 -8.40 26.71 29.07
C TYR A 50 -8.22 26.19 27.65
N VAL A 51 -9.15 25.40 27.13
CA VAL A 51 -9.09 24.85 25.77
C VAL A 51 -8.92 25.95 24.70
N PRO A 52 -9.77 27.00 24.64
CA PRO A 52 -9.61 28.06 23.64
C PRO A 52 -8.32 28.89 23.83
N ARG A 53 -7.85 29.06 25.07
CA ARG A 53 -6.55 29.74 25.33
C ARG A 53 -5.38 28.91 24.80
N MET A 54 -5.39 27.59 25.03
CA MET A 54 -4.37 26.71 24.46
C MET A 54 -4.42 26.69 22.93
N TRP A 55 -5.61 26.76 22.34
CA TRP A 55 -5.76 26.89 20.89
C TRP A 55 -5.15 28.17 20.35
N GLN A 56 -5.36 29.32 21.00
CA GLN A 56 -4.72 30.58 20.63
C GLN A 56 -3.19 30.43 20.62
N VAL A 57 -2.61 29.90 21.70
CA VAL A 57 -1.16 29.66 21.77
C VAL A 57 -0.70 28.76 20.62
N SER A 58 -1.40 27.66 20.34
CA SER A 58 -1.04 26.74 19.24
C SER A 58 -1.21 27.32 17.83
N ARG A 59 -2.02 28.37 17.66
CA ARG A 59 -2.15 29.09 16.37
C ARG A 59 -1.00 30.07 16.15
N TYR A 60 -0.47 30.65 17.23
CA TYR A 60 0.68 31.55 17.16
C TYR A 60 2.01 30.80 17.19
N HIS A 61 2.03 29.58 17.71
CA HIS A 61 3.21 28.72 17.79
C HIS A 61 2.86 27.42 17.09
N ASP A 62 3.34 27.27 15.85
CA ASP A 62 3.09 26.07 15.07
C ASP A 62 3.80 24.88 15.72
N MET A 63 3.06 24.18 16.57
CA MET A 63 3.47 22.92 17.16
C MET A 63 3.25 21.88 16.08
N GLY A 64 4.12 21.84 15.06
CA GLY A 64 3.98 20.96 13.90
C GLY A 64 3.88 19.47 14.29
N ALA A 65 3.97 18.56 13.32
CA ALA A 65 3.90 17.12 13.55
C ALA A 65 4.88 16.62 14.64
N GLY A 66 5.93 17.40 14.89
CA GLY A 66 6.95 17.23 15.91
C GLY A 66 8.04 16.29 15.40
N ASN A 67 9.30 16.67 15.57
CA ASN A 67 10.43 15.84 15.15
C ASN A 67 10.57 14.65 16.11
N SER A 68 10.29 13.47 15.59
CA SER A 68 10.35 12.21 16.32
C SER A 68 11.09 11.21 15.43
N GLU A 69 12.12 10.58 15.96
CA GLU A 69 12.88 9.51 15.29
C GLU A 69 11.99 8.33 14.86
N TYR A 70 10.84 8.16 15.53
CA TYR A 70 9.83 7.15 15.19
C TYR A 70 9.01 7.48 13.94
N ILE A 71 9.13 8.68 13.35
CA ILE A 71 8.42 9.01 12.11
C ILE A 71 9.08 8.30 10.94
N VAL A 72 8.32 7.44 10.28
CA VAL A 72 8.77 6.63 9.14
C VAL A 72 7.89 6.94 7.93
N SER A 73 8.52 7.17 6.78
CA SER A 73 7.84 7.26 5.48
C SER A 73 7.61 5.86 4.92
N MET A 74 6.60 5.68 4.06
CA MET A 74 6.28 4.39 3.45
C MET A 74 7.47 3.73 2.75
N LYS A 75 8.40 4.52 2.19
CA LYS A 75 9.62 3.97 1.57
C LYS A 75 10.58 3.26 2.52
N ASN A 76 10.42 3.47 3.82
CA ASN A 76 11.30 2.92 4.86
C ASN A 76 10.54 1.96 5.80
N LEU A 77 9.41 1.39 5.35
CA LEU A 77 8.68 0.40 6.14
C LEU A 77 9.55 -0.83 6.42
N ALA A 78 9.42 -1.32 7.64
CA ALA A 78 10.08 -2.52 8.12
C ALA A 78 9.10 -3.33 8.97
N ALA A 79 9.13 -4.65 8.80
CA ALA A 79 8.19 -5.54 9.47
C ALA A 79 8.45 -5.62 10.98
N ASN A 80 7.38 -5.88 11.72
CA ASN A 80 7.38 -6.09 13.17
C ASN A 80 7.92 -4.89 13.98
N GLN A 81 7.85 -3.69 13.42
CA GLN A 81 8.24 -2.45 14.10
C GLN A 81 7.03 -1.56 14.39
N HIS A 82 7.18 -0.76 15.45
CA HIS A 82 6.25 0.31 15.79
C HIS A 82 6.77 1.64 15.26
N PHE A 83 5.89 2.43 14.63
CA PHE A 83 6.27 3.69 14.02
C PHE A 83 5.13 4.72 14.06
N ASP A 84 5.50 5.97 13.83
CA ASP A 84 4.60 7.08 13.55
C ASP A 84 4.58 7.31 12.03
N LEU A 85 3.40 7.55 11.45
CA LEU A 85 3.21 7.78 10.01
C LEU A 85 2.44 9.07 9.78
N ILE A 86 3.01 9.96 8.97
CA ILE A 86 2.32 11.15 8.45
C ILE A 86 1.77 10.79 7.08
N CYS A 87 0.45 10.87 6.92
CA CYS A 87 -0.23 10.42 5.72
C CYS A 87 -1.57 11.11 5.54
N LYS A 88 -2.10 11.05 4.32
CA LYS A 88 -3.47 11.41 4.00
C LYS A 88 -4.36 10.18 4.19
N VAL A 89 -5.52 10.36 4.83
CA VAL A 89 -6.53 9.30 4.91
C VAL A 89 -7.40 9.35 3.66
N LEU A 90 -7.29 8.34 2.80
CA LEU A 90 -8.04 8.27 1.54
C LEU A 90 -9.45 7.73 1.75
N HIS A 91 -9.58 6.70 2.59
CA HIS A 91 -10.86 6.04 2.82
C HIS A 91 -10.88 5.32 4.17
N VAL A 92 -12.08 5.08 4.70
CA VAL A 92 -12.30 4.31 5.92
C VAL A 92 -13.56 3.46 5.71
N GLN A 93 -13.46 2.15 5.95
CA GLN A 93 -14.61 1.25 5.88
C GLN A 93 -14.60 0.19 6.97
N GLU A 94 -15.77 -0.39 7.23
CA GLU A 94 -15.89 -1.60 8.02
C GLU A 94 -15.51 -2.82 7.14
N ALA A 95 -14.31 -3.37 7.37
CA ALA A 95 -13.79 -4.50 6.60
C ALA A 95 -14.50 -5.82 6.99
N SER A 96 -14.88 -5.97 8.24
CA SER A 96 -15.68 -7.09 8.75
C SER A 96 -16.37 -6.65 10.04
N ARG A 97 -17.37 -7.38 10.53
CA ARG A 97 -18.15 -6.99 11.72
C ARG A 97 -17.28 -6.44 12.86
N ASN A 98 -17.41 -5.14 13.14
CA ASN A 98 -16.67 -4.36 14.14
C ASN A 98 -15.15 -4.26 13.95
N ARG A 99 -14.63 -4.47 12.73
CA ARG A 99 -13.23 -4.20 12.38
C ARG A 99 -13.19 -3.18 11.25
N TRP A 100 -12.61 -2.03 11.57
CA TRP A 100 -12.44 -0.92 10.64
C TRP A 100 -11.08 -0.98 9.98
N MET A 101 -11.00 -0.48 8.75
CA MET A 101 -9.77 -0.38 7.99
C MET A 101 -9.62 1.02 7.43
N PHE A 102 -8.49 1.64 7.70
CA PHE A 102 -8.06 2.88 7.08
C PHE A 102 -7.24 2.58 5.83
N PHE A 103 -7.48 3.34 4.77
CA PHE A 103 -6.64 3.39 3.58
C PHE A 103 -5.88 4.70 3.64
N VAL A 104 -4.56 4.61 3.81
CA VAL A 104 -3.72 5.78 4.04
C VAL A 104 -2.58 5.82 3.05
N TRP A 105 -2.07 7.02 2.77
CA TRP A 105 -1.09 7.25 1.71
C TRP A 105 -0.19 8.45 2.01
N ASP A 106 1.11 8.35 1.76
CA ASP A 106 2.08 9.44 1.96
C ASP A 106 2.79 9.89 0.66
N GLY A 107 2.45 9.30 -0.48
CA GLY A 107 3.09 9.58 -1.78
C GLY A 107 4.27 8.69 -2.15
N ASN A 108 4.78 7.87 -1.23
CA ASN A 108 5.93 7.01 -1.48
C ASN A 108 5.50 5.58 -1.76
N ASP A 109 6.30 4.90 -2.59
CA ASP A 109 6.20 3.46 -2.75
C ASP A 109 6.64 2.78 -1.44
N ALA A 110 6.09 1.61 -1.12
CA ALA A 110 6.57 0.77 -0.03
C ALA A 110 7.53 -0.32 -0.55
N PRO A 111 8.56 -0.71 0.23
CA PRO A 111 9.56 -1.68 -0.24
C PRO A 111 8.93 -2.99 -0.71
N PRO A 112 9.42 -3.62 -1.78
CA PRO A 112 8.90 -4.91 -2.22
C PRO A 112 9.15 -5.99 -1.15
N LEU A 113 8.10 -6.72 -0.79
CA LEU A 113 8.20 -7.85 0.14
C LEU A 113 8.60 -9.14 -0.57
N SER A 114 9.23 -10.04 0.20
CA SER A 114 9.47 -11.42 -0.23
C SER A 114 8.20 -12.25 -0.04
N LEU A 115 8.03 -13.30 -0.83
CA LEU A 115 6.87 -14.18 -0.79
C LEU A 115 7.26 -15.54 -0.23
N ASP A 116 6.46 -16.08 0.69
CA ASP A 116 6.63 -17.45 1.17
C ASP A 116 6.24 -18.44 0.05
N THR A 117 7.04 -19.48 -0.17
CA THR A 117 6.73 -20.56 -1.13
C THR A 117 5.55 -21.42 -0.70
N LYS A 118 5.12 -21.33 0.56
CA LYS A 118 3.93 -22.05 1.07
C LYS A 118 2.62 -21.58 0.45
N TYR A 119 2.57 -20.37 -0.10
CA TYR A 119 1.39 -19.96 -0.85
C TYR A 119 1.35 -20.75 -2.15
N LYS A 120 0.30 -21.54 -2.36
CA LYS A 120 0.01 -22.06 -3.70
C LYS A 120 -0.06 -20.85 -4.64
N ASP A 121 0.69 -20.89 -5.73
CA ASP A 121 0.81 -19.77 -6.68
C ASP A 121 -0.56 -19.27 -7.20
N SER A 122 -1.64 -20.04 -7.04
CA SER A 122 -3.01 -19.67 -7.41
C SER A 122 -3.83 -18.91 -6.34
N GLU A 123 -3.36 -18.82 -5.09
CA GLU A 123 -4.15 -18.39 -3.91
C GLU A 123 -3.72 -17.04 -3.31
N ILE A 124 -2.76 -16.33 -3.92
CA ILE A 124 -2.31 -15.03 -3.40
C ILE A 124 -3.44 -13.98 -3.54
N PRO A 125 -3.85 -13.32 -2.45
CA PRO A 125 -4.93 -12.33 -2.48
C PRO A 125 -4.49 -11.04 -3.19
N LEU A 126 -5.44 -10.36 -3.85
CA LEU A 126 -5.21 -9.06 -4.49
C LEU A 126 -5.11 -7.89 -3.49
N GLY A 127 -5.61 -8.07 -2.27
CA GLY A 127 -5.59 -7.06 -1.22
C GLY A 127 -5.73 -7.69 0.16
N ILE A 128 -5.60 -6.86 1.21
CA ILE A 128 -5.72 -7.29 2.61
C ILE A 128 -7.19 -7.27 3.05
N GLU A 129 -7.98 -6.38 2.46
CA GLU A 129 -9.41 -6.28 2.68
C GLU A 129 -10.13 -7.60 2.34
N PRO A 130 -10.97 -8.14 3.23
CA PRO A 130 -11.71 -9.38 2.97
C PRO A 130 -12.84 -9.18 1.96
N VAL A 131 -13.30 -7.94 1.77
CA VAL A 131 -14.28 -7.54 0.76
C VAL A 131 -13.62 -6.51 -0.14
N PRO A 132 -13.61 -6.71 -1.48
CA PRO A 132 -13.07 -5.74 -2.40
C PRO A 132 -13.74 -4.37 -2.27
N LEU A 133 -12.96 -3.30 -2.41
CA LEU A 133 -13.49 -1.94 -2.46
C LEU A 133 -14.41 -1.75 -3.67
N ALA A 134 -15.48 -0.98 -3.48
CA ALA A 134 -16.32 -0.58 -4.59
C ALA A 134 -15.52 0.29 -5.57
N ARG A 135 -15.73 0.08 -6.87
CA ARG A 135 -14.96 0.74 -7.94
C ARG A 135 -14.90 2.27 -7.79
N HIS A 136 -16.02 2.90 -7.47
CA HIS A 136 -16.08 4.37 -7.30
C HIS A 136 -15.19 4.91 -6.17
N ILE A 137 -14.79 4.05 -5.21
CA ILE A 137 -13.83 4.38 -4.15
C ILE A 137 -12.40 4.20 -4.69
N ILE A 138 -12.12 3.09 -5.37
CA ILE A 138 -10.80 2.82 -5.97
C ILE A 138 -10.43 3.95 -6.94
N CYS A 139 -11.37 4.45 -7.76
CA CYS A 139 -11.17 5.58 -8.66
C CYS A 139 -10.77 6.90 -8.00
N GLN A 140 -10.86 7.00 -6.67
CA GLN A 140 -10.42 8.18 -5.91
C GLN A 140 -9.02 8.00 -5.32
N PHE A 141 -8.41 6.82 -5.48
CA PHE A 141 -7.07 6.55 -4.97
C PHE A 141 -6.02 7.12 -5.93
N PRO A 142 -4.87 7.57 -5.40
CA PRO A 142 -3.78 8.06 -6.22
C PRO A 142 -3.16 6.93 -7.03
N CYS A 143 -2.70 7.26 -8.25
CA CYS A 143 -2.03 6.33 -9.15
C CYS A 143 -0.51 6.23 -8.93
N VAL A 144 0.01 6.79 -7.83
CA VAL A 144 1.43 6.71 -7.47
C VAL A 144 1.56 6.44 -5.99
N GLY A 145 2.62 5.73 -5.59
CA GLY A 145 2.85 5.37 -4.19
C GLY A 145 1.93 4.28 -3.68
N THR A 146 2.24 3.77 -2.49
CA THR A 146 1.51 2.67 -1.87
C THR A 146 0.35 3.18 -1.02
N VAL A 147 -0.84 2.59 -1.22
CA VAL A 147 -1.97 2.78 -0.30
C VAL A 147 -1.93 1.70 0.78
N LEU A 148 -1.42 2.07 1.96
CA LEU A 148 -1.30 1.17 3.11
C LEU A 148 -2.68 0.92 3.74
N ARG A 149 -3.02 -0.35 3.95
CA ARG A 149 -4.20 -0.74 4.73
C ARG A 149 -3.81 -0.79 6.20
N VAL A 150 -4.53 -0.06 7.05
CA VAL A 150 -4.34 -0.07 8.51
C VAL A 150 -5.60 -0.59 9.19
N THR A 151 -5.56 -1.79 9.77
CA THR A 151 -6.70 -2.39 10.47
C THR A 151 -6.74 -1.96 11.93
N VAL A 152 -7.96 -1.62 12.38
CA VAL A 152 -8.24 -1.26 13.76
C VAL A 152 -8.45 -2.50 14.61
N ASP A 153 -7.76 -2.57 15.74
CA ASP A 153 -7.95 -3.61 16.73
C ASP A 153 -9.41 -3.69 17.21
N GLN A 154 -9.90 -4.92 17.45
CA GLN A 154 -11.30 -5.17 17.82
C GLN A 154 -11.74 -4.46 19.11
N GLY A 155 -10.79 -4.07 19.98
CA GLY A 155 -11.06 -3.29 21.19
C GLY A 155 -11.45 -1.83 20.95
N LEU A 156 -11.33 -1.32 19.72
CA LEU A 156 -11.47 0.10 19.37
C LEU A 156 -12.60 0.37 18.35
N LYS A 157 -13.74 -0.29 18.52
CA LYS A 157 -14.87 -0.32 17.56
C LYS A 157 -15.38 1.06 17.14
N ASP A 158 -15.32 2.04 18.05
CA ASP A 158 -15.91 3.36 17.84
C ASP A 158 -15.02 4.31 17.01
N ILE A 159 -13.72 4.03 16.89
CA ILE A 159 -12.77 4.95 16.22
C ILE A 159 -13.12 5.08 14.74
N GLY A 160 -13.36 3.96 14.05
CA GLY A 160 -13.70 4.00 12.62
C GLY A 160 -15.08 4.62 12.35
N LEU A 161 -16.09 4.27 13.18
CA LEU A 161 -17.46 4.78 13.08
C LEU A 161 -17.55 6.31 13.16
N HIS A 162 -16.71 6.92 13.99
CA HIS A 162 -16.76 8.36 14.25
C HIS A 162 -15.63 9.15 13.57
N PHE A 163 -14.84 8.50 12.72
CA PHE A 163 -13.74 9.18 12.05
C PHE A 163 -14.23 10.13 10.96
N LYS A 164 -14.07 11.44 11.18
CA LYS A 164 -14.46 12.51 10.23
C LYS A 164 -13.26 13.11 9.48
N GLY A 165 -12.22 12.31 9.26
CA GLY A 165 -10.94 12.76 8.73
C GLY A 165 -10.61 12.30 7.32
N ILE A 166 -11.57 11.75 6.57
CA ILE A 166 -11.35 11.36 5.16
C ILE A 166 -10.91 12.59 4.37
N GLY A 167 -9.88 12.43 3.55
CA GLY A 167 -9.23 13.49 2.77
C GLY A 167 -8.24 14.35 3.56
N LYS A 168 -8.16 14.22 4.88
CA LYS A 168 -7.27 15.04 5.73
C LYS A 168 -5.91 14.38 5.94
N TRP A 169 -4.89 15.23 6.13
CA TRP A 169 -3.59 14.82 6.63
C TRP A 169 -3.62 14.55 8.13
N VAL A 170 -3.02 13.44 8.52
CA VAL A 170 -2.96 12.99 9.91
C VAL A 170 -1.59 12.40 10.23
N LYS A 171 -1.23 12.43 11.50
CA LYS A 171 -0.16 11.64 12.09
C LYS A 171 -0.77 10.46 12.85
N PHE A 172 -0.62 9.26 12.31
CA PHE A 172 -0.77 8.03 13.06
C PHE A 172 0.43 7.88 13.98
N ARG A 173 0.19 7.57 15.25
CA ARG A 173 1.24 7.31 16.23
C ARG A 173 1.22 5.89 16.70
N ASN A 174 2.40 5.30 16.84
CA ASN A 174 2.61 3.97 17.39
C ASN A 174 1.74 2.91 16.69
N ILE A 175 1.71 2.92 15.36
CA ILE A 175 1.12 1.83 14.55
C ILE A 175 2.16 0.73 14.40
N ARG A 176 1.72 -0.53 14.37
CA ARG A 176 2.61 -1.67 14.13
C ARG A 176 2.57 -2.07 12.65
N CYS A 177 3.73 -2.33 12.06
CA CYS A 177 3.83 -2.86 10.70
C CYS A 177 3.93 -4.38 10.73
N GLU A 178 3.16 -5.06 9.88
CA GLU A 178 3.20 -6.51 9.67
C GLU A 178 3.16 -6.82 8.17
N GLU A 179 3.53 -8.06 7.82
CA GLU A 179 3.48 -8.57 6.46
C GLU A 179 2.33 -9.59 6.36
N HIS A 180 1.50 -9.48 5.33
CA HIS A 180 0.40 -10.40 5.08
C HIS A 180 0.38 -10.77 3.59
N SER A 181 0.67 -12.03 3.25
CA SER A 181 0.70 -12.53 1.86
C SER A 181 1.49 -11.63 0.88
N GLY A 182 2.67 -11.18 1.32
CA GLY A 182 3.54 -10.28 0.56
C GLY A 182 3.05 -8.84 0.46
N LEU A 183 2.09 -8.42 1.28
CA LEU A 183 1.60 -7.04 1.36
C LEU A 183 1.92 -6.43 2.72
N TRP A 184 2.26 -5.14 2.74
CA TRP A 184 2.41 -4.37 3.97
C TRP A 184 1.05 -4.11 4.61
N HIS A 185 0.97 -4.36 5.92
CA HIS A 185 -0.23 -4.19 6.72
C HIS A 185 0.07 -3.39 7.98
N GLY A 186 -0.72 -2.35 8.22
CA GLY A 186 -0.67 -1.60 9.48
C GLY A 186 -1.67 -2.14 10.49
N LEU A 187 -1.29 -2.18 11.76
CA LEU A 187 -2.19 -2.44 12.88
C LEU A 187 -2.31 -1.20 13.76
N PHE A 188 -3.55 -0.73 13.93
CA PHE A 188 -3.91 0.32 14.85
C PHE A 188 -4.35 -0.29 16.19
N LEU A 189 -3.47 -0.20 17.17
CA LEU A 189 -3.58 -0.86 18.46
C LEU A 189 -4.23 0.06 19.51
N PRO A 190 -4.65 -0.46 20.68
CA PRO A 190 -5.14 0.35 21.81
C PRO A 190 -4.18 1.47 22.27
N SER A 191 -2.89 1.33 22.00
CA SER A 191 -1.85 2.34 22.27
C SER A 191 -1.66 3.35 21.14
N SER A 192 -2.23 3.12 19.95
CA SER A 192 -2.07 3.99 18.79
C SER A 192 -2.98 5.21 18.89
N ARG A 193 -2.55 6.34 18.31
CA ARG A 193 -3.31 7.61 18.33
C ARG A 193 -3.32 8.23 16.94
N ILE A 194 -4.33 9.04 16.66
CA ILE A 194 -4.41 9.82 15.41
C ILE A 194 -4.42 11.29 15.80
N ARG A 195 -3.55 12.08 15.20
CA ARG A 195 -3.53 13.54 15.33
C ARG A 195 -3.81 14.16 13.97
N PHE A 196 -4.81 15.04 13.89
CA PHE A 196 -5.03 15.85 12.69
C PHE A 196 -3.89 16.86 12.49
N LEU A 197 -3.44 17.01 11.25
CA LEU A 197 -2.43 17.98 10.86
C LEU A 197 -3.06 19.09 10.01
N SER A 198 -2.45 20.27 10.06
CA SER A 198 -2.81 21.38 9.18
C SER A 198 -2.28 21.13 7.76
N GLU A 199 -2.96 21.68 6.75
CA GLU A 199 -2.46 21.67 5.37
C GLU A 199 -1.15 22.44 5.19
N ASN A 200 -0.83 23.34 6.14
CA ASN A 200 0.38 24.16 6.19
C ASN A 200 1.47 23.59 7.10
N ASP A 201 1.23 22.44 7.74
CA ASP A 201 2.27 21.78 8.55
C ASP A 201 3.47 21.44 7.67
N ASP A 202 4.69 21.77 8.11
CA ASP A 202 5.92 21.58 7.33
C ASP A 202 6.07 20.13 6.81
N SER A 203 5.66 19.14 7.61
CA SER A 203 5.74 17.73 7.21
C SER A 203 4.73 17.41 6.11
N VAL A 204 3.55 18.02 6.17
CA VAL A 204 2.51 17.88 5.14
C VAL A 204 2.94 18.58 3.86
N LEU A 205 3.51 19.79 3.95
CA LEU A 205 4.07 20.49 2.80
C LEU A 205 5.18 19.68 2.13
N GLN A 206 6.03 19.01 2.92
CA GLN A 206 7.06 18.13 2.38
C GLN A 206 6.47 16.92 1.66
N CYS A 207 5.46 16.25 2.22
CA CYS A 207 4.77 15.15 1.53
C CYS A 207 4.16 15.62 0.20
N LYS A 208 3.48 16.79 0.18
CA LYS A 208 2.91 17.37 -1.04
C LYS A 208 3.95 17.65 -2.11
N ARG A 209 5.09 18.25 -1.75
CA ARG A 209 6.20 18.49 -2.70
C ARG A 209 6.69 17.20 -3.34
N THR A 210 6.90 16.15 -2.55
CA THR A 210 7.34 14.85 -3.07
C THR A 210 6.28 14.23 -4.00
N ILE A 211 5.00 14.42 -3.72
CA ILE A 211 3.91 13.98 -4.61
C ILE A 211 3.94 14.77 -5.92
N ASP A 212 3.99 16.10 -5.84
CA ASP A 212 3.99 16.99 -7.02
C ASP A 212 5.21 16.70 -7.93
N GLU A 213 6.38 16.43 -7.34
CA GLU A 213 7.59 16.01 -8.05
C GLU A 213 7.37 14.69 -8.82
N ARG A 214 6.68 13.72 -8.22
CA ARG A 214 6.38 12.44 -8.88
C ARG A 214 5.35 12.57 -9.99
N GLU A 215 4.34 13.42 -9.81
CA GLU A 215 3.31 13.61 -10.83
C GLU A 215 3.80 14.40 -12.05
N THR A 216 4.85 15.23 -11.87
CA THR A 216 5.42 16.06 -12.96
C THR A 216 6.48 15.34 -13.79
N MET A 217 7.11 14.30 -13.26
CA MET A 217 8.17 13.55 -13.95
C MET A 217 7.64 12.22 -14.49
N GLU A 218 7.98 11.89 -15.74
CA GLU A 218 7.61 10.59 -16.34
C GLU A 218 8.17 9.39 -15.53
N GLU A 219 9.35 9.58 -14.93
CA GLU A 219 9.99 8.61 -14.03
C GLU A 219 9.28 8.48 -12.67
N GLY A 220 8.46 9.45 -12.27
CA GLY A 220 7.76 9.45 -10.98
C GLY A 220 6.66 8.38 -10.89
N PHE A 221 6.23 7.84 -12.03
CA PHE A 221 5.30 6.71 -12.12
C PHE A 221 6.01 5.35 -12.02
N LEU A 222 7.34 5.32 -12.08
CA LEU A 222 8.09 4.08 -11.97
C LEU A 222 8.22 3.64 -10.50
N PRO A 223 8.17 2.34 -10.20
CA PRO A 223 8.44 1.85 -8.85
C PRO A 223 9.85 2.23 -8.39
N THR A 224 9.97 2.78 -7.19
CA THR A 224 11.25 3.27 -6.63
C THR A 224 12.37 2.23 -6.64
N TRP A 225 12.05 0.93 -6.51
CA TRP A 225 13.03 -0.17 -6.45
C TRP A 225 13.19 -0.95 -7.76
N SER A 226 12.69 -0.45 -8.89
CA SER A 226 12.76 -1.19 -10.14
C SER A 226 14.07 -1.05 -10.91
N THR A 227 14.95 -0.14 -10.52
CA THR A 227 16.19 0.14 -11.25
C THR A 227 17.42 -0.47 -10.58
N PRO A 228 18.33 -1.10 -11.36
CA PRO A 228 18.20 -1.44 -12.78
C PRO A 228 17.22 -2.60 -13.01
N LEU A 229 16.50 -2.58 -14.13
CA LEU A 229 15.64 -3.69 -14.54
C LEU A 229 16.48 -4.88 -15.02
N PRO A 230 16.17 -6.11 -14.59
CA PRO A 230 16.78 -7.31 -15.15
C PRO A 230 16.28 -7.56 -16.58
N ASN A 231 17.16 -8.09 -17.42
CA ASN A 231 16.85 -8.40 -18.82
C ASN A 231 16.06 -9.72 -18.95
N LEU A 232 14.84 -9.73 -18.44
CA LEU A 232 13.93 -10.90 -18.44
C LEU A 232 12.84 -10.81 -19.50
N THR A 233 12.36 -9.60 -19.74
CA THR A 233 11.29 -9.32 -20.70
C THR A 233 11.70 -8.24 -21.66
N VAL A 234 11.14 -8.29 -22.87
CA VAL A 234 11.24 -7.23 -23.88
C VAL A 234 9.82 -6.87 -24.32
N VAL A 235 9.59 -5.57 -24.47
CA VAL A 235 8.32 -5.03 -25.00
C VAL A 235 8.49 -4.60 -26.46
N ASP A 236 7.51 -4.95 -27.29
CA ASP A 236 7.49 -4.64 -28.72
C ASP A 236 6.98 -3.20 -29.00
N TYR A 237 6.34 -2.57 -28.01
CA TYR A 237 5.69 -1.26 -28.13
C TYR A 237 6.25 -0.24 -27.13
N PRO A 238 7.53 0.16 -27.25
CA PRO A 238 8.18 1.08 -26.31
C PRO A 238 7.53 2.48 -26.29
N SER A 239 6.81 2.85 -27.35
CA SER A 239 6.10 4.13 -27.46
C SER A 239 4.79 4.21 -26.67
N LEU A 240 4.34 3.10 -26.05
CA LEU A 240 3.16 3.13 -25.19
C LEU A 240 3.45 3.95 -23.92
N PRO A 241 2.44 4.69 -23.41
CA PRO A 241 2.60 5.47 -22.19
C PRO A 241 2.93 4.55 -21.01
N THR A 242 3.78 5.05 -20.12
CA THR A 242 4.02 4.42 -18.81
C THR A 242 2.76 4.56 -17.96
N SER A 243 2.34 3.48 -17.31
CA SER A 243 1.15 3.46 -16.46
C SER A 243 1.36 2.50 -15.28
N THR A 244 0.80 2.87 -14.14
CA THR A 244 0.72 2.00 -12.96
C THR A 244 -0.47 1.07 -13.05
N LEU A 245 -0.51 0.02 -12.23
CA LEU A 245 -1.67 -0.86 -12.15
C LEU A 245 -2.90 -0.14 -11.62
N MET A 246 -2.73 0.89 -10.78
CA MET A 246 -3.83 1.74 -10.34
C MET A 246 -4.38 2.61 -11.48
N ASP A 247 -3.56 3.10 -12.43
CA ASP A 247 -4.07 3.82 -13.60
C ASP A 247 -5.06 2.96 -14.40
N PHE A 248 -4.74 1.68 -14.59
CA PHE A 248 -5.63 0.73 -15.24
C PHE A 248 -6.93 0.50 -14.45
N LEU A 249 -6.86 0.37 -13.12
CA LEU A 249 -8.03 0.14 -12.27
C LEU A 249 -8.95 1.35 -12.16
N THR A 250 -8.37 2.56 -12.16
CA THR A 250 -9.14 3.80 -11.99
C THR A 250 -9.73 4.30 -13.31
N ASN A 251 -9.21 3.85 -14.45
CA ASN A 251 -9.65 4.30 -15.77
C ASN A 251 -11.16 4.11 -15.98
N SER A 252 -11.87 5.23 -16.14
CA SER A 252 -13.33 5.28 -16.24
C SER A 252 -13.88 5.05 -17.65
N GLU A 253 -13.04 4.93 -18.67
CA GLU A 253 -13.48 4.83 -20.05
C GLU A 253 -13.77 3.37 -20.42
N GLU A 254 -14.92 3.12 -21.06
CA GLU A 254 -15.26 1.84 -21.70
C GLU A 254 -14.43 1.59 -22.99
N VAL A 255 -13.22 2.13 -23.05
CA VAL A 255 -12.32 2.03 -24.19
C VAL A 255 -11.18 1.09 -23.83
N ALA A 256 -10.81 0.23 -24.78
CA ALA A 256 -9.66 -0.65 -24.58
C ALA A 256 -8.38 0.18 -24.55
N ILE A 257 -7.66 0.16 -23.42
CA ILE A 257 -6.43 0.91 -23.21
C ILE A 257 -5.26 -0.05 -23.16
N ALA A 258 -4.15 0.36 -23.77
CA ALA A 258 -2.88 -0.34 -23.66
C ALA A 258 -1.83 0.61 -23.08
N GLY A 259 -0.98 0.09 -22.21
CA GLY A 259 0.07 0.85 -21.54
C GLY A 259 1.23 -0.05 -21.13
N ARG A 260 2.35 0.58 -20.82
CA ARG A 260 3.58 -0.07 -20.36
C ARG A 260 3.68 0.05 -18.85
N CYS A 261 3.94 -1.06 -18.17
CA CYS A 261 4.04 -1.12 -16.71
C CYS A 261 5.37 -1.73 -16.31
N ILE A 262 5.84 -1.34 -15.13
CA ILE A 262 6.87 -2.07 -14.41
C ILE A 262 6.23 -2.78 -13.23
N VAL A 263 6.29 -4.11 -13.22
CA VAL A 263 5.56 -4.95 -12.26
C VAL A 263 6.43 -6.11 -11.78
N ARG A 264 6.00 -6.76 -10.70
CA ARG A 264 6.48 -8.07 -10.26
C ARG A 264 5.42 -9.12 -10.56
N VAL A 265 5.84 -10.31 -10.98
CA VAL A 265 4.96 -11.48 -11.11
C VAL A 265 4.98 -12.23 -9.78
N VAL A 266 3.95 -12.05 -8.97
CA VAL A 266 3.93 -12.62 -7.61
C VAL A 266 3.36 -14.04 -7.56
N ALA A 267 2.52 -14.38 -8.55
CA ALA A 267 1.80 -15.65 -8.63
C ALA A 267 1.44 -16.02 -10.07
N ILE A 268 1.28 -17.32 -10.35
CA ILE A 268 0.86 -17.85 -11.66
C ILE A 268 -0.14 -19.00 -11.48
N CYS A 269 -1.10 -19.10 -12.41
CA CYS A 269 -2.12 -20.14 -12.41
C CYS A 269 -2.49 -20.51 -13.86
N PRO A 270 -2.45 -21.80 -14.26
CA PRO A 270 -2.00 -22.95 -13.46
C PRO A 270 -0.49 -22.89 -13.13
N SER A 271 0.00 -23.81 -12.30
CA SER A 271 1.41 -23.84 -11.88
C SER A 271 2.35 -23.99 -13.07
N VAL A 272 3.63 -23.61 -12.91
CA VAL A 272 4.65 -23.72 -13.98
C VAL A 272 4.73 -25.15 -14.54
N ARG A 273 4.68 -26.16 -13.67
CA ARG A 273 4.67 -27.58 -14.07
C ARG A 273 3.48 -27.92 -14.97
N GLU A 274 2.28 -27.51 -14.56
CA GLU A 274 1.05 -27.77 -15.33
C GLU A 274 1.08 -27.03 -16.66
N ILE A 275 1.60 -25.79 -16.69
CA ILE A 275 1.78 -25.04 -17.94
C ILE A 275 2.67 -25.83 -18.90
N CYS A 276 3.82 -26.31 -18.44
CA CYS A 276 4.76 -27.10 -19.25
C CYS A 276 4.17 -28.42 -19.76
N GLN A 277 3.31 -29.08 -18.97
CA GLN A 277 2.61 -30.31 -19.39
C GLN A 277 1.54 -30.07 -20.46
N LEU A 278 1.00 -28.86 -20.52
CA LEU A 278 -0.11 -28.48 -21.38
C LEU A 278 0.32 -27.73 -22.66
N VAL A 279 1.63 -27.51 -22.86
CA VAL A 279 2.17 -26.82 -24.05
C VAL A 279 1.82 -27.62 -25.31
N GLY A 280 1.06 -26.97 -26.21
CA GLY A 280 0.53 -27.58 -27.45
C GLY A 280 -1.01 -27.59 -27.53
N SER A 281 -1.71 -27.30 -26.43
CA SER A 281 -3.16 -27.09 -26.43
C SER A 281 -3.52 -25.66 -26.86
N THR A 282 -4.43 -25.52 -27.82
CA THR A 282 -4.81 -24.22 -28.41
C THR A 282 -5.68 -23.33 -27.53
N GLU A 283 -6.11 -23.80 -26.35
CA GLU A 283 -7.06 -23.10 -25.45
C GLU A 283 -6.46 -22.71 -24.08
N GLN A 284 -5.14 -22.58 -23.95
CA GLN A 284 -4.53 -22.16 -22.69
C GLN A 284 -4.77 -20.66 -22.39
N LYS A 285 -5.43 -20.39 -21.26
CA LYS A 285 -5.47 -19.08 -20.57
C LYS A 285 -4.68 -19.20 -19.28
N ILE A 286 -3.48 -18.61 -19.24
CA ILE A 286 -2.65 -18.50 -18.04
C ILE A 286 -3.02 -17.20 -17.33
N ARG A 287 -3.25 -17.26 -16.02
CA ARG A 287 -3.46 -16.10 -15.16
C ARG A 287 -2.18 -15.82 -14.39
N LEU A 288 -1.68 -14.60 -14.48
CA LEU A 288 -0.58 -14.08 -13.69
C LEU A 288 -1.13 -13.05 -12.70
N THR A 289 -0.65 -13.08 -11.48
CA THR A 289 -0.90 -12.04 -10.50
C THR A 289 0.25 -11.05 -10.56
N LEU A 290 -0.05 -9.82 -10.97
CA LEU A 290 0.92 -8.74 -11.14
C LEU A 290 0.80 -7.79 -9.97
N GLU A 291 1.94 -7.24 -9.55
CA GLU A 291 2.04 -6.29 -8.46
C GLU A 291 2.98 -5.14 -8.83
N ASP A 292 2.53 -3.92 -8.55
CA ASP A 292 3.38 -2.74 -8.45
C ASP A 292 3.13 -2.06 -7.09
N PRO A 293 3.78 -0.92 -6.77
CA PRO A 293 3.54 -0.25 -5.49
C PRO A 293 2.09 0.20 -5.26
N THR A 294 1.31 0.36 -6.32
CA THR A 294 -0.02 0.97 -6.30
C THR A 294 -1.14 -0.05 -6.14
N ALA A 295 -1.00 -1.23 -6.77
CA ALA A 295 -2.03 -2.27 -6.75
C ALA A 295 -1.48 -3.68 -7.07
N ARG A 296 -2.36 -4.66 -6.90
CA ARG A 296 -2.17 -6.05 -7.35
C ARG A 296 -3.38 -6.45 -8.19
N ILE A 297 -3.16 -7.02 -9.38
CA ILE A 297 -4.22 -7.41 -10.32
C ILE A 297 -3.99 -8.81 -10.88
N HIS A 298 -5.02 -9.38 -11.51
CA HIS A 298 -4.87 -10.55 -12.36
C HIS A 298 -4.79 -10.12 -13.83
N ALA A 299 -3.79 -10.62 -14.54
CA ALA A 299 -3.64 -10.46 -15.98
C ALA A 299 -3.53 -11.81 -16.67
N HIS A 300 -3.93 -11.87 -17.94
CA HIS A 300 -4.02 -13.11 -18.69
C HIS A 300 -3.03 -13.17 -19.87
N LEU A 301 -2.41 -14.33 -20.04
CA LEU A 301 -1.67 -14.74 -21.23
C LEU A 301 -2.47 -15.84 -21.94
N CYS A 302 -2.88 -15.58 -23.19
CA CYS A 302 -3.64 -16.54 -23.99
C CYS A 302 -3.41 -16.35 -25.49
N GLY A 303 -3.73 -17.39 -26.27
CA GLY A 303 -3.69 -17.34 -27.73
C GLY A 303 -2.34 -16.91 -28.28
N ARG A 304 -2.32 -15.94 -29.21
CA ARG A 304 -1.10 -15.47 -29.88
C ARG A 304 -0.10 -14.84 -28.91
N GLU A 305 -0.56 -14.18 -27.86
CA GLU A 305 0.33 -13.52 -26.90
C GLU A 305 1.03 -14.55 -26.01
N LEU A 306 0.41 -15.68 -25.71
CA LEU A 306 1.08 -16.80 -25.02
C LEU A 306 2.20 -17.41 -25.88
N THR A 307 1.92 -17.66 -27.17
CA THR A 307 2.94 -18.13 -28.10
C THR A 307 4.07 -17.10 -28.21
N ARG A 308 3.72 -15.82 -28.37
CA ARG A 308 4.69 -14.72 -28.43
C ARG A 308 5.57 -14.67 -27.18
N PHE A 309 4.96 -14.75 -26.01
CA PHE A 309 5.63 -14.68 -24.71
C PHE A 309 6.72 -15.76 -24.56
N SER A 310 6.44 -16.94 -25.09
CA SER A 310 7.31 -18.13 -25.01
C SER A 310 8.17 -18.38 -26.26
N THR A 311 8.03 -17.59 -27.35
CA THR A 311 8.70 -17.82 -28.65
C THR A 311 10.20 -18.08 -28.55
N CYS A 312 10.88 -17.40 -27.61
CA CYS A 312 12.33 -17.52 -27.46
C CYS A 312 12.76 -18.79 -26.70
N CYS A 313 11.84 -19.50 -26.04
CA CYS A 313 12.13 -20.70 -25.27
C CYS A 313 12.14 -21.93 -26.19
N LEU A 314 13.33 -22.50 -26.43
CA LEU A 314 13.53 -23.64 -27.33
C LEU A 314 13.13 -25.00 -26.71
N SER A 315 12.94 -25.06 -25.38
CA SER A 315 12.51 -26.27 -24.66
C SER A 315 11.57 -25.92 -23.50
N LEU A 316 10.83 -26.92 -23.02
CA LEU A 316 9.96 -26.80 -21.85
C LEU A 316 10.75 -26.49 -20.57
N ASP A 317 11.97 -27.01 -20.45
CA ASP A 317 12.85 -26.74 -19.31
C ASP A 317 13.30 -25.28 -19.28
N VAL A 318 13.61 -24.69 -20.45
CA VAL A 318 13.95 -23.27 -20.55
C VAL A 318 12.75 -22.39 -20.18
N LEU A 319 11.55 -22.76 -20.64
CA LEU A 319 10.32 -22.05 -20.28
C LEU A 319 10.06 -22.13 -18.77
N ALA A 320 10.17 -23.32 -18.17
CA ALA A 320 9.98 -23.52 -16.74
C ALA A 320 10.98 -22.70 -15.93
N SER A 321 12.27 -22.75 -16.32
CA SER A 321 13.33 -21.97 -15.68
C SER A 321 13.03 -20.47 -15.75
N LYS A 322 12.57 -19.96 -16.89
CA LYS A 322 12.25 -18.53 -17.04
C LYS A 322 11.02 -18.12 -16.26
N MET A 323 9.97 -18.95 -16.22
CA MET A 323 8.80 -18.69 -15.38
C MET A 323 9.15 -18.71 -13.89
N ASN A 324 10.02 -19.62 -13.46
CA ASN A 324 10.53 -19.65 -12.09
C ASN A 324 11.37 -18.41 -11.76
N GLU A 325 12.18 -17.94 -12.71
CA GLU A 325 12.95 -16.68 -12.58
C GLU A 325 12.02 -15.46 -12.44
N LEU A 326 10.94 -15.39 -13.23
CA LEU A 326 9.89 -14.35 -13.09
C LEU A 326 9.22 -14.38 -11.71
N LEU A 327 9.00 -15.57 -11.16
CA LEU A 327 8.42 -15.75 -9.82
C LEU A 327 9.43 -15.54 -8.69
N GLY A 328 10.70 -15.28 -9.01
CA GLY A 328 11.78 -15.11 -8.05
C GLY A 328 12.12 -16.38 -7.27
N VAL A 329 11.90 -17.55 -7.87
CA VAL A 329 12.29 -18.85 -7.31
C VAL A 329 13.81 -19.00 -7.44
N PRO A 330 14.54 -19.29 -6.34
CA PRO A 330 16.00 -19.49 -6.42
C PRO A 330 16.36 -20.72 -7.26
N ALA A 331 17.40 -20.61 -8.10
CA ALA A 331 17.80 -21.66 -9.04
C ALA A 331 18.17 -23.02 -8.41
N ASN A 332 18.49 -23.04 -7.12
CA ASN A 332 18.93 -24.23 -6.38
C ASN A 332 17.91 -24.72 -5.33
N CYS A 333 16.69 -24.18 -5.32
CA CYS A 333 15.66 -24.64 -4.39
C CYS A 333 14.90 -25.81 -5.00
N GLU A 334 14.95 -26.97 -4.35
CA GLU A 334 13.96 -28.03 -4.58
C GLU A 334 12.59 -27.53 -4.08
N GLU A 335 11.49 -28.05 -4.63
CA GLU A 335 10.13 -27.54 -4.35
C GLU A 335 9.69 -27.66 -2.89
N GLU A 336 10.39 -28.45 -2.09
CA GLU A 336 10.14 -28.62 -0.65
C GLU A 336 10.88 -27.58 0.20
N ASP A 337 11.78 -26.79 -0.39
CA ASP A 337 12.56 -25.80 0.32
C ASP A 337 11.70 -24.55 0.54
N ASN A 338 11.43 -24.23 1.82
CA ASN A 338 10.62 -23.07 2.24
C ASN A 338 11.39 -21.74 2.07
N ALA A 339 12.09 -21.57 0.95
CA ALA A 339 12.88 -20.39 0.66
C ALA A 339 11.98 -19.23 0.21
N ALA A 340 12.17 -18.05 0.79
CA ALA A 340 11.40 -16.88 0.39
C ALA A 340 11.74 -16.46 -1.06
N ARG A 341 10.71 -16.32 -1.91
CA ARG A 341 10.83 -15.84 -3.29
C ARG A 341 10.95 -14.32 -3.32
N LYS A 342 11.77 -13.81 -4.24
CA LYS A 342 11.93 -12.37 -4.49
C LYS A 342 11.71 -12.09 -5.97
N PRO A 343 10.44 -11.97 -6.41
CA PRO A 343 10.15 -11.70 -7.81
C PRO A 343 10.87 -10.44 -8.30
N PRO A 344 11.59 -10.51 -9.43
CA PRO A 344 12.20 -9.35 -10.04
C PRO A 344 11.15 -8.37 -10.57
N TRP A 345 11.53 -7.10 -10.69
CA TRP A 345 10.78 -6.13 -11.47
C TRP A 345 10.97 -6.43 -12.96
N ILE A 346 9.88 -6.43 -13.72
CA ILE A 346 9.90 -6.63 -15.17
C ILE A 346 9.10 -5.52 -15.85
N GLU A 347 9.46 -5.24 -17.08
CA GLU A 347 8.68 -4.39 -17.95
C GLU A 347 7.72 -5.23 -18.79
N CYS A 348 6.45 -4.83 -18.86
CA CYS A 348 5.47 -5.47 -19.71
C CYS A 348 4.48 -4.46 -20.29
N CYS A 349 3.83 -4.83 -21.39
CA CYS A 349 2.67 -4.10 -21.89
C CYS A 349 1.39 -4.85 -21.54
N LEU A 350 0.44 -4.11 -21.00
CA LEU A 350 -0.89 -4.60 -20.64
C LEU A 350 -1.94 -3.91 -21.50
N LYS A 351 -3.00 -4.66 -21.80
CA LYS A 351 -4.22 -4.16 -22.40
C LYS A 351 -5.40 -4.49 -21.51
N MET A 352 -6.23 -3.49 -21.23
CA MET A 352 -7.52 -3.66 -20.56
C MET A 352 -8.65 -3.74 -21.60
N THR A 353 -9.59 -4.66 -21.41
CA THR A 353 -10.82 -4.73 -22.20
C THR A 353 -11.93 -3.88 -21.60
N SER A 354 -13.01 -3.63 -22.36
CA SER A 354 -14.21 -2.98 -21.83
C SER A 354 -14.88 -3.76 -20.68
N SER A 355 -14.63 -5.06 -20.58
CA SER A 355 -15.05 -5.91 -19.46
C SER A 355 -14.12 -5.86 -18.24
N GLN A 356 -13.13 -4.94 -18.23
CA GLN A 356 -12.12 -4.79 -17.17
C GLN A 356 -11.28 -6.05 -16.92
N GLU A 357 -11.08 -6.86 -17.97
CA GLU A 357 -10.08 -7.93 -17.95
C GLU A 357 -8.75 -7.41 -18.48
N PHE A 358 -7.66 -7.82 -17.83
CA PHE A 358 -6.30 -7.42 -18.20
C PHE A 358 -5.60 -8.55 -18.95
N PHE A 359 -4.93 -8.20 -20.04
CA PHE A 359 -4.19 -9.12 -20.89
C PHE A 359 -2.79 -8.58 -21.15
N PHE A 360 -1.81 -9.48 -21.18
CA PHE A 360 -0.51 -9.15 -21.75
C PHE A 360 -0.65 -8.88 -23.25
N CYS A 361 0.12 -7.92 -23.76
CA CYS A 361 0.28 -7.69 -25.17
C CYS A 361 1.74 -7.35 -25.48
N GLY A 362 2.27 -7.78 -26.64
CA GLY A 362 3.58 -7.36 -27.14
C GLY A 362 4.72 -7.50 -26.14
N THR A 363 4.68 -8.53 -25.28
CA THR A 363 5.69 -8.79 -24.25
C THR A 363 6.25 -10.18 -24.48
N ARG A 364 7.58 -10.33 -24.43
CA ARG A 364 8.26 -11.62 -24.65
C ARG A 364 9.40 -11.86 -23.68
N LEU A 365 9.63 -13.12 -23.33
CA LEU A 365 10.77 -13.54 -22.51
C LEU A 365 12.08 -13.46 -23.28
N VAL A 366 13.15 -13.15 -22.56
CA VAL A 366 14.53 -13.15 -23.08
C VAL A 366 15.21 -14.46 -22.72
N VAL A 367 15.84 -15.09 -23.71
CA VAL A 367 16.76 -16.21 -23.51
C VAL A 367 18.17 -15.66 -23.74
N GLN A 368 19.03 -15.80 -22.73
CA GLN A 368 20.46 -15.45 -22.80
C GLN A 368 21.27 -16.66 -23.25
#